data_AF-A0A933CEM1-F1
#
_entry.id   AF-A0A933CEM1-F1
#
_cell.length_a   1.000
_cell.length_b   1.000
_cell.length_c   1.000
_cell.angle_alpha   90.00
_cell.angle_beta   90.00
_cell.angle_gamma   90.00
#
_symmetry.space_group_name_H-M   'P 1'
#
loop_
_entity.id
_entity.type
_entity.pdbx_description
1 polymer ?
#
loop_
_entity_poly.entity_id
_entity_poly.type
_entity_poly.pdbx_seq_one_letter_code
_entity_poly.pdbx_strand_id
1 'polypeptide(L)'
;MKELEQRILTHLQERGWDKLRPSDLAKSIMIEGAELLELFQWENKELDEVRNDPEKLAAIKKELADVMIYAIEMSVLLGLDTKRFIHDKLDHVAKKYPAELMRKIANGGSGSGSDSEYWKIKSEYRKRGEQ
;
A
#
# COMPACT_ATOMS: atom_id res chain seq x y z
N MET A 1 2.00 -4.61 -16.04
CA MET A 1 2.65 -3.42 -15.46
C MET A 1 3.14 -2.47 -16.54
N LYS A 2 4.01 -2.91 -17.47
CA LYS A 2 4.52 -2.05 -18.56
C LYS A 2 3.43 -1.31 -19.35
N GLU A 3 2.33 -1.97 -19.70
CA GLU A 3 1.21 -1.33 -20.40
C GLU A 3 0.56 -0.20 -19.57
N LEU A 4 0.34 -0.42 -18.28
CA LEU A 4 -0.22 0.57 -17.36
C LEU A 4 0.74 1.74 -17.16
N GLU A 5 2.03 1.47 -16.92
CA GLU A 5 3.08 2.48 -16.79
C GLU A 5 3.19 3.32 -18.06
N GLN A 6 3.08 2.70 -19.25
CA GLN A 6 3.09 3.41 -20.51
C GLN A 6 1.86 4.30 -20.68
N ARG A 7 0.67 3.82 -20.32
CA ARG A 7 -0.56 4.61 -20.34
C ARG A 7 -0.46 5.82 -19.39
N ILE A 8 0.11 5.63 -18.20
CA ILE A 8 0.38 6.71 -17.24
C ILE A 8 1.37 7.71 -17.81
N LEU A 9 2.49 7.25 -18.37
CA LEU A 9 3.50 8.13 -18.98
C LEU A 9 2.89 8.98 -20.09
N THR A 10 2.10 8.37 -20.99
CA THR A 10 1.38 9.10 -22.04
C THR A 10 0.42 10.13 -21.44
N HIS A 11 -0.35 9.77 -20.41
CA HIS A 11 -1.26 10.68 -19.73
C HIS A 11 -0.54 11.92 -19.16
N LEU A 12 0.62 11.72 -18.54
CA LEU A 12 1.47 12.78 -18.00
C LEU A 12 2.02 13.68 -19.12
N GLN A 13 2.54 13.08 -20.19
CA GLN A 13 3.13 13.81 -21.32
C GLN A 13 2.12 14.68 -22.05
N GLU A 14 0.89 14.18 -22.29
CA GLU A 14 -0.20 14.94 -22.90
C GLU A 14 -0.56 16.22 -22.14
N ARG A 15 -0.26 16.27 -20.83
CA ARG A 15 -0.58 17.38 -19.93
C ARG A 15 0.65 18.19 -19.52
N GLY A 16 1.84 17.81 -19.99
CA GLY A 16 3.12 18.41 -19.57
C GLY A 16 3.45 18.18 -18.10
N TRP A 17 2.94 17.10 -17.50
CA TRP A 17 3.15 16.70 -16.10
C TRP A 17 4.31 15.73 -15.93
N ASP A 18 5.04 15.42 -17.00
CA ASP A 18 6.24 14.58 -17.00
C ASP A 18 7.46 15.23 -16.30
N LYS A 19 7.25 16.36 -15.63
CA LYS A 19 8.25 17.15 -14.90
C LYS A 19 7.87 17.41 -13.44
N LEU A 20 6.85 16.74 -12.92
CA LEU A 20 6.48 16.82 -11.50
C LEU A 20 7.66 16.40 -10.62
N ARG A 21 7.87 17.14 -9.52
CA ARG A 21 8.93 16.78 -8.57
C ARG A 21 8.46 15.59 -7.71
N PRO A 22 9.36 14.72 -7.24
CA PRO A 22 8.98 13.63 -6.33
C PRO A 22 8.25 14.13 -5.08
N SER A 23 8.60 15.31 -4.58
CA SER A 23 7.90 15.92 -3.44
C SER A 23 6.48 16.39 -3.74
N ASP A 24 6.14 16.66 -5.00
CA ASP A 24 4.77 17.00 -5.38
C ASP A 24 3.92 15.73 -5.43
N LEU A 25 4.43 14.66 -6.04
CA LEU A 25 3.77 13.36 -6.05
C LEU A 25 3.59 12.78 -4.64
N ALA A 26 4.59 12.94 -3.76
CA ALA A 26 4.48 12.51 -2.37
C ALA A 26 3.34 13.23 -1.63
N LYS A 27 3.12 14.53 -1.92
CA LYS A 27 1.99 15.26 -1.36
C LYS A 27 0.67 14.74 -1.92
N SER A 28 0.58 14.53 -3.24
CA SER A 28 -0.62 13.97 -3.87
C SER A 28 -1.00 12.62 -3.28
N ILE A 29 -0.03 11.70 -3.12
CA ILE A 29 -0.26 10.40 -2.45
C ILE A 29 -0.87 10.58 -1.06
N MET A 30 -0.36 11.54 -0.27
CA MET A 30 -0.89 11.80 1.07
C MET A 30 -2.27 12.45 1.06
N ILE A 31 -2.56 13.32 0.09
CA ILE A 31 -3.87 13.96 -0.08
C ILE A 31 -4.91 12.89 -0.44
N GLU A 32 -4.67 12.10 -1.49
CA GLU A 32 -5.60 11.03 -1.88
C GLU A 32 -5.70 9.93 -0.81
N GLY A 33 -4.61 9.68 -0.08
CA GLY A 33 -4.63 8.80 1.08
C GLY A 33 -5.53 9.31 2.20
N ALA A 34 -5.63 10.62 2.37
CA ALA A 34 -6.55 11.24 3.30
C ALA A 34 -8.01 11.20 2.79
N GLU A 35 -8.25 11.36 1.48
CA GLU A 35 -9.59 11.18 0.88
C GLU A 35 -10.08 9.73 1.04
N LEU A 36 -9.20 8.75 0.80
CA LEU A 36 -9.49 7.34 1.05
C LEU A 36 -9.80 7.08 2.53
N LEU A 37 -9.07 7.73 3.45
CA LEU A 37 -9.30 7.62 4.89
C LEU A 37 -10.65 8.26 5.30
N GLU A 38 -11.03 9.37 4.68
CA GLU A 38 -12.27 10.10 4.98
C GLU A 38 -13.51 9.21 4.79
N LEU A 39 -13.46 8.28 3.82
CA LEU A 39 -14.53 7.29 3.66
C LEU A 39 -14.84 6.57 4.98
N PHE A 40 -13.87 6.30 5.83
CA PHE A 40 -14.04 5.56 7.08
C PHE A 40 -14.16 6.44 8.32
N GLN A 41 -14.26 7.77 8.16
CA GLN A 41 -14.21 8.71 9.29
C GLN A 41 -15.31 8.48 10.34
N TRP A 42 -16.50 8.06 9.89
CA TRP A 42 -17.71 7.96 10.74
C TRP A 42 -18.27 6.54 10.85
N GLU A 43 -17.65 5.54 10.21
CA GLU A 43 -18.12 4.16 10.23
C GLU A 43 -16.97 3.16 10.28
N ASN A 44 -17.17 2.07 11.02
CA ASN A 44 -16.28 0.92 11.06
C ASN A 44 -17.03 -0.28 10.49
N LYS A 45 -17.03 -0.41 9.16
CA LYS A 45 -17.62 -1.55 8.45
C LYS A 45 -16.61 -2.69 8.35
N GLU A 46 -17.07 -3.90 8.56
CA GLU A 46 -16.30 -5.11 8.32
C GLU A 46 -16.13 -5.35 6.82
N LEU A 47 -15.15 -6.19 6.45
CA LEU A 47 -14.81 -6.46 5.05
C LEU A 47 -16.01 -6.90 4.20
N ASP A 48 -16.85 -7.79 4.74
CA ASP A 48 -17.99 -8.32 4.01
C ASP A 48 -19.14 -7.30 3.91
N GLU A 49 -19.26 -6.37 4.85
CA GLU A 49 -20.22 -5.27 4.75
C GLU A 49 -19.81 -4.32 3.62
N VAL A 50 -18.53 -3.95 3.54
CA VAL A 50 -18.00 -3.11 2.46
C VAL A 50 -18.13 -3.80 1.10
N ARG A 51 -17.87 -5.12 1.02
CA ARG A 51 -18.00 -5.88 -0.24
C ARG A 51 -19.43 -5.93 -0.77
N ASN A 52 -20.41 -5.94 0.13
CA ASN A 52 -21.83 -6.03 -0.20
C ASN A 52 -22.51 -4.64 -0.31
N ASP A 53 -21.75 -3.55 -0.18
CA ASP A 53 -22.20 -2.17 -0.33
C ASP A 53 -21.64 -1.58 -1.64
N PRO A 54 -22.44 -1.56 -2.73
CA PRO A 54 -21.95 -1.13 -4.04
C PRO A 54 -21.52 0.33 -4.08
N GLU A 55 -22.19 1.21 -3.33
CA GLU A 55 -21.88 2.64 -3.27
C GLU A 55 -20.56 2.87 -2.56
N LYS A 56 -20.37 2.22 -1.41
CA LYS A 56 -19.11 2.29 -0.66
C LYS A 56 -17.95 1.72 -1.45
N LEU A 57 -18.16 0.58 -2.11
CA LEU A 57 -17.13 -0.05 -2.93
C LEU A 57 -16.73 0.83 -4.12
N ALA A 58 -17.68 1.55 -4.72
CA ALA A 58 -17.39 2.51 -5.80
C ALA A 58 -16.55 3.70 -5.29
N ALA A 59 -16.89 4.26 -4.13
CA ALA A 59 -16.11 5.34 -3.50
C ALA A 59 -14.68 4.87 -3.16
N ILE A 60 -14.52 3.69 -2.56
CA ILE A 60 -13.20 3.12 -2.26
C ILE A 60 -12.39 2.91 -3.53
N LYS A 61 -13.00 2.37 -4.59
CA LYS A 61 -12.31 2.15 -5.88
C LYS A 61 -11.78 3.45 -6.47
N LYS A 62 -12.51 4.56 -6.33
CA LYS A 62 -12.10 5.87 -6.79
C LYS A 62 -10.85 6.33 -6.04
N GLU A 63 -10.93 6.52 -4.73
CA GLU A 63 -9.80 7.13 -3.99
C GLU A 63 -8.60 6.17 -3.91
N LEU A 64 -8.82 4.85 -3.88
CA LEU A 64 -7.74 3.87 -3.95
C LEU A 64 -7.03 3.92 -5.33
N ALA A 65 -7.78 4.14 -6.41
CA ALA A 65 -7.17 4.29 -7.73
C ALA A 65 -6.29 5.55 -7.77
N ASP A 66 -6.74 6.67 -7.22
CA ASP A 66 -5.99 7.92 -7.18
C ASP A 66 -4.67 7.76 -6.39
N VAL A 67 -4.71 7.14 -5.21
CA VAL A 67 -3.49 6.78 -4.44
C VAL A 67 -2.53 5.94 -5.27
N MET A 68 -3.02 4.89 -5.93
CA MET A 68 -2.18 4.00 -6.72
C MET A 68 -1.60 4.70 -7.96
N ILE A 69 -2.38 5.55 -8.63
CA ILE A 69 -1.93 6.29 -9.81
C ILE A 69 -0.75 7.17 -9.44
N TYR A 70 -0.85 8.01 -8.41
CA TYR A 70 0.26 8.88 -8.01
C TYR A 70 1.50 8.09 -7.54
N ALA A 71 1.30 6.95 -6.86
CA ALA A 71 2.41 6.08 -6.47
C ALA A 71 3.14 5.50 -7.70
N ILE A 72 2.40 5.06 -8.72
CA ILE A 72 2.97 4.53 -9.96
C ILE A 72 3.59 5.67 -10.79
N GLU A 73 2.96 6.83 -10.88
CA GLU A 73 3.53 8.02 -11.54
C GLU A 73 4.91 8.36 -10.98
N MET A 74 5.06 8.35 -9.66
CA MET A 74 6.35 8.55 -9.02
C MET A 74 7.39 7.53 -9.47
N SER A 75 7.03 6.25 -9.52
CA SER A 75 7.94 5.21 -10.00
C SER A 75 8.33 5.40 -11.47
N VAL A 76 7.37 5.76 -12.34
CA VAL A 76 7.58 5.98 -13.77
C VAL A 76 8.51 7.17 -13.99
N LEU A 77 8.27 8.29 -13.32
CA LEU A 77 9.10 9.50 -13.47
C LEU A 77 10.50 9.33 -12.88
N LEU A 78 10.67 8.46 -11.88
CA LEU A 78 11.97 8.10 -11.32
C LEU A 78 12.68 6.98 -12.11
N GLY A 79 12.05 6.41 -13.14
CA GLY A 79 12.62 5.31 -13.93
C GLY A 79 12.79 4.01 -13.14
N LEU A 80 11.93 3.77 -12.15
CA LEU A 80 11.95 2.57 -11.32
C LEU A 80 11.19 1.42 -11.98
N ASP A 81 11.64 0.19 -11.74
CA ASP A 81 10.86 -1.01 -12.08
C ASP A 81 9.84 -1.28 -10.98
N THR A 82 8.61 -0.77 -11.17
CA THR A 82 7.51 -0.87 -10.20
C THR A 82 7.24 -2.29 -9.77
N LYS A 83 7.17 -3.19 -10.75
CA LYS A 83 6.88 -4.60 -10.48
C LYS A 83 7.97 -5.20 -9.61
N ARG A 84 9.24 -4.92 -9.92
CA ARG A 84 10.38 -5.46 -9.18
C ARG A 84 10.42 -4.99 -7.74
N PHE A 85 10.36 -3.69 -7.46
CA PHE A 85 10.50 -3.23 -6.07
C PHE A 85 9.30 -3.65 -5.19
N ILE A 86 8.11 -3.81 -5.79
CA ILE A 86 6.96 -4.38 -5.09
C ILE A 86 7.22 -5.84 -4.72
N HIS A 87 7.72 -6.66 -5.64
CA HIS A 87 8.10 -8.05 -5.34
C HIS A 87 9.18 -8.12 -4.26
N ASP A 88 10.24 -7.31 -4.39
CA ASP A 88 11.33 -7.27 -3.41
C ASP A 88 10.80 -6.88 -2.01
N LYS A 89 9.86 -5.92 -1.92
CA LYS A 89 9.22 -5.55 -0.66
C LYS A 89 8.32 -6.65 -0.12
N LEU A 90 7.55 -7.35 -0.96
CA LEU A 90 6.72 -8.49 -0.55
C LEU A 90 7.57 -9.63 0.02
N ASP A 91 8.68 -9.97 -0.64
CA ASP A 91 9.62 -11.00 -0.16
C ASP A 91 10.26 -10.60 1.17
N HIS A 92 10.60 -9.32 1.32
CA HIS A 92 11.09 -8.78 2.59
C HIS A 92 10.03 -8.86 3.70
N VAL A 93 8.78 -8.47 3.40
CA VAL A 93 7.65 -8.54 4.32
C VAL A 93 7.34 -9.98 4.72
N ALA A 94 7.40 -10.93 3.79
CA ALA A 94 7.18 -12.36 4.05
C ALA A 94 8.25 -12.95 4.99
N LYS A 95 9.51 -12.50 4.88
CA LYS A 95 10.58 -12.86 5.82
C LYS A 95 10.35 -12.24 7.21
N LYS A 96 9.93 -10.98 7.24
CA LYS A 96 9.64 -10.23 8.48
C LYS A 96 8.39 -10.72 9.21
N TYR A 97 7.40 -11.22 8.48
CA TYR A 97 6.13 -11.72 9.03
C TYR A 97 5.81 -13.10 8.43
N PRO A 98 6.44 -14.18 8.93
CA PRO A 98 6.23 -15.52 8.42
C PRO A 98 4.76 -15.95 8.48
N ALA A 99 4.23 -16.49 7.38
CA ALA A 99 2.80 -16.79 7.24
C ALA A 99 2.29 -17.77 8.31
N GLU A 100 3.09 -18.74 8.74
CA GLU A 100 2.70 -19.68 9.79
C GLU A 100 2.52 -18.99 11.15
N LEU A 101 3.46 -18.12 11.53
CA LEU A 101 3.39 -17.34 12.76
C LEU A 101 2.17 -16.42 12.75
N MET A 102 1.93 -15.72 11.63
CA MET A 102 0.79 -14.82 11.49
C MET A 102 -0.55 -15.56 11.56
N ARG A 103 -0.66 -16.77 10.96
CA ARG A 103 -1.86 -17.61 11.08
C ARG A 103 -2.09 -18.10 12.51
N LYS A 104 -1.02 -18.49 13.22
CA LYS A 104 -1.11 -18.91 14.64
C LYS A 104 -1.64 -17.78 15.53
N ILE A 105 -1.15 -16.56 15.33
CA ILE A 105 -1.62 -15.36 16.05
C ILE A 105 -3.09 -15.08 15.73
N ALA A 106 -3.47 -15.10 14.44
CA ALA A 106 -4.85 -14.82 14.00
C ALA A 106 -5.87 -15.82 14.56
N ASN A 107 -5.49 -17.10 14.73
CA ASN A 107 -6.37 -18.16 15.24
C ASN A 107 -6.45 -18.21 16.78
N GLY A 108 -6.11 -17.13 17.49
CA GLY A 108 -6.20 -17.07 18.94
C GLY A 108 -5.14 -17.93 19.65
N GLY A 109 -4.01 -18.21 18.99
CA GLY A 109 -2.84 -18.83 19.61
C GLY A 109 -2.15 -17.87 20.57
N SER A 110 -2.85 -17.35 21.57
CA SER A 110 -2.36 -16.51 22.66
C SER A 110 -1.77 -17.35 23.80
N GLY A 111 -0.99 -18.39 23.45
CA GLY A 111 -0.02 -18.96 24.37
C GLY A 111 1.20 -18.04 24.34
N SER A 112 1.57 -17.47 25.49
CA SER A 112 2.69 -16.54 25.79
C SER A 112 3.98 -16.54 24.95
N GLY A 113 4.24 -17.55 24.12
CA GLY A 113 5.35 -17.66 23.18
C GLY A 113 5.15 -16.99 21.79
N SER A 114 3.95 -16.97 21.22
CA SER A 114 3.71 -16.45 19.84
C SER A 114 3.80 -14.91 19.77
N ASP A 115 3.19 -14.22 20.74
CA ASP A 115 3.33 -12.78 20.92
C ASP A 115 4.79 -12.40 21.23
N SER A 116 5.49 -13.24 22.02
CA SER A 116 6.93 -13.04 22.31
C SER A 116 7.78 -13.13 21.04
N GLU A 117 7.49 -14.05 20.14
CA GLU A 117 8.21 -14.22 18.88
C GLU A 117 7.94 -13.08 17.89
N TYR A 118 6.68 -12.66 17.74
CA TYR A 118 6.32 -11.48 16.92
C TYR A 118 7.02 -10.20 17.38
N TRP A 119 7.02 -9.91 18.68
CA TRP A 119 7.66 -8.73 19.23
C TRP A 119 9.19 -8.79 19.11
N LYS A 120 9.81 -9.98 19.19
CA LYS A 120 11.24 -10.17 18.94
C LYS A 120 11.59 -9.82 17.50
N ILE A 121 10.88 -10.39 16.52
CA ILE A 121 11.10 -10.10 15.10
C ILE A 121 10.91 -8.60 14.83
N LYS A 122 9.82 -8.00 15.31
CA LYS A 122 9.55 -6.57 15.15
C LYS A 122 10.59 -5.66 15.83
N SER A 123 11.20 -6.11 16.93
CA SER A 123 12.28 -5.39 17.61
C SER A 123 13.60 -5.47 16.83
N GLU A 124 13.95 -6.66 16.32
CA GLU A 124 15.17 -6.86 15.52
C GLU A 124 15.17 -6.05 14.23
N TYR A 125 14.06 -6.06 13.48
CA TYR A 125 13.93 -5.27 12.26
C TYR A 125 13.97 -3.76 12.53
N ARG A 126 13.39 -3.30 13.66
CA ARG A 126 13.50 -1.90 14.09
C ARG A 126 14.95 -1.50 14.41
N LYS A 127 15.73 -2.39 15.04
CA LYS A 127 17.14 -2.15 15.35
C LYS A 127 18.03 -2.10 14.10
N ARG A 128 17.67 -2.85 13.05
CA ARG A 128 18.42 -2.90 11.77
C ARG A 128 18.07 -1.75 10.81
N GLY A 129 17.08 -0.91 11.13
CA GLY A 129 16.63 0.16 10.22
C GLY A 129 15.81 -0.34 9.02
N GLU A 130 15.44 -1.62 9.02
CA GLU A 130 14.69 -2.28 7.95
C GLU A 130 13.17 -2.16 8.22
N GLN A 131 12.63 -0.94 8.07
CA GLN A 131 11.18 -0.70 8.19
C GLN A 131 10.40 -1.27 7.01
#